data_AF-A0A8T5HIB3-F1
#
_entry.id   AF-A0A8T5HIB3-F1
#
_cell.length_a   1.000
_cell.length_b   1.000
_cell.length_c   1.000
_cell.angle_alpha   90.00
_cell.angle_beta   90.00
_cell.angle_gamma   90.00
#
_symmetry.space_group_name_H-M   'P 1'
#
loop_
_entity.id
_entity.type
_entity.pdbx_description
1 polymer ?
#
loop_
_entity_poly.entity_id
_entity_poly.type
_entity_poly.pdbx_seq_one_letter_code
_entity_poly.pdbx_strand_id
1 'polypeptide(L)' 'MVKLQFDLNKQYKITLPKALIDAKGWKKGDQIKVVLDSQGNIVLVRDQPIEQLRKNAVEIVTREGVEKK' A
#
# COMPACT_ATOMS: atom_id res chain seq x y z
N MET A 1 11.33 14.60 0.33
CA MET A 1 12.32 14.15 1.34
C MET A 1 11.62 13.21 2.31
N VAL A 2 12.11 11.97 2.46
CA VAL A 2 11.61 11.04 3.48
C VAL A 2 12.47 11.22 4.72
N LYS A 3 11.85 11.44 5.89
CA LYS A 3 12.55 11.63 7.17
C LYS A 3 12.14 10.50 8.12
N LEU A 4 13.14 9.81 8.66
CA LEU A 4 12.95 8.93 9.82
C LEU A 4 12.99 9.81 11.08
N GLN A 5 11.91 9.82 11.83
CA GLN A 5 11.80 10.58 13.07
C GLN A 5 11.69 9.64 14.26
N PHE A 6 12.41 9.93 15.33
CA PHE A 6 12.25 9.26 16.61
C PHE A 6 11.39 10.15 17.51
N ASP A 7 10.27 9.62 18.00
CA ASP A 7 9.34 10.39 18.83
C ASP A 7 9.59 10.23 20.33
N LEU A 8 8.88 11.02 21.14
CA LEU A 8 8.96 10.96 22.61
C LEU A 8 8.50 9.61 23.19
N ASN A 9 7.75 8.83 22.41
CA ASN A 9 7.30 7.49 22.77
C ASN A 9 8.30 6.40 22.37
N LYS A 10 9.52 6.79 21.97
CA LYS A 10 10.57 5.89 21.50
C LYS A 10 10.21 5.09 20.25
N GLN A 11 9.35 5.65 19.39
CA GLN A 11 8.94 5.01 18.15
C GLN A 11 9.59 5.69 16.94
N TYR A 12 9.99 4.86 15.98
CA TYR A 12 10.42 5.32 14.67
C TYR A 12 9.21 5.57 13.78
N LYS A 13 9.15 6.76 13.18
CA LYS A 13 8.11 7.16 12.24
C LYS A 13 8.74 7.53 10.91
N ILE A 14 8.15 7.02 9.83
CA ILE A 14 8.51 7.40 8.46
C ILE A 14 7.42 8.35 7.96
N THR A 15 7.82 9.56 7.60
CA THR A 15 6.90 10.49 6.93
C THR A 15 6.89 10.24 5.44
N LEU A 16 5.70 9.97 4.89
CA LEU A 16 5.51 9.78 3.46
C LEU A 16 5.15 11.12 2.78
N PRO A 17 5.66 11.38 1.56
CA PRO A 17 5.28 12.56 0.79
C PRO A 17 3.79 12.57 0.46
N LYS A 18 3.15 13.75 0.54
CA LYS A 18 1.72 13.92 0.27
C LYS A 18 1.31 13.38 -1.11
N ALA A 19 2.09 13.64 -2.15
CA ALA A 19 1.82 13.13 -3.50
C ALA A 19 1.72 11.59 -3.58
N LEU A 20 2.50 10.87 -2.76
CA LEU A 20 2.44 9.41 -2.70
C LEU A 20 1.16 8.94 -2.01
N ILE A 21 0.80 9.59 -0.90
CA ILE A 21 -0.45 9.34 -0.18
C ILE A 21 -1.65 9.54 -1.10
N ASP A 22 -1.68 10.65 -1.83
CA ASP A 22 -2.76 11.00 -2.76
C ASP A 22 -2.82 10.01 -3.94
N ALA A 23 -1.68 9.67 -4.56
CA ALA A 23 -1.62 8.71 -5.67
C ALA A 23 -2.04 7.29 -5.28
N LYS A 24 -1.75 6.87 -4.04
CA LYS A 24 -2.22 5.58 -3.48
C LYS A 24 -3.64 5.65 -2.90
N GLY A 25 -4.21 6.85 -2.82
CA GLY A 25 -5.52 7.11 -2.22
C GLY A 25 -5.58 6.82 -0.73
N TRP A 26 -4.45 6.81 -0.02
CA TRP A 26 -4.36 6.48 1.41
C TRP A 26 -4.93 7.61 2.26
N LYS A 27 -5.59 7.25 3.37
CA LYS A 27 -6.18 8.21 4.30
C LYS A 27 -5.63 8.03 5.71
N LYS A 28 -5.72 9.07 6.52
CA LYS A 28 -5.37 9.00 7.94
C LYS A 28 -6.23 7.91 8.61
N GLY A 29 -5.58 6.97 9.29
CA GLY A 29 -6.25 5.84 9.95
C GLY A 29 -6.28 4.56 9.12
N ASP A 30 -5.89 4.59 7.83
CA ASP A 30 -5.72 3.38 7.03
C ASP A 30 -4.66 2.47 7.67
N GLN A 31 -4.97 1.18 7.75
CA GLN A 31 -4.02 0.15 8.20
C GLN A 31 -3.10 -0.25 7.05
N ILE A 32 -1.80 -0.16 7.28
CA ILE A 32 -0.76 -0.45 6.29
C ILE A 32 0.12 -1.56 6.85
N LYS A 33 0.24 -2.64 6.08
CA LYS A 33 1.16 -3.73 6.37
C LYS A 33 2.53 -3.40 5.80
N VAL A 34 3.56 -3.65 6.61
CA VAL A 34 4.96 -3.49 6.23
C VAL A 34 5.55 -4.88 5.96
N VAL A 35 6.15 -5.07 4.79
CA VAL A 35 6.82 -6.32 4.41
C VAL A 35 8.21 -6.02 3.88
N LEU A 36 9.10 -7.01 3.97
CA LEU A 36 10.40 -6.98 3.30
C LEU A 36 10.30 -7.78 2.01
N ASP A 37 10.81 -7.23 0.91
CA ASP A 37 10.96 -8.00 -0.32
C ASP A 37 12.24 -8.85 -0.31
N SER A 38 12.44 -9.65 -1.36
CA SER A 38 13.62 -10.53 -1.50
C SER A 38 14.95 -9.78 -1.62
N GLN A 39 14.92 -8.48 -1.89
CA GLN A 39 16.09 -7.62 -1.98
C GLN A 39 16.33 -6.85 -0.66
N GLY A 40 15.48 -7.05 0.35
CA GLY A 40 15.55 -6.38 1.63
C GLY A 40 14.96 -4.97 1.64
N ASN A 41 14.22 -4.58 0.60
CA ASN A 41 13.52 -3.30 0.59
C ASN A 41 12.28 -3.35 1.47
N ILE A 42 11.98 -2.22 2.12
CA ILE A 42 10.74 -2.02 2.87
C ILE A 42 9.61 -1.70 1.88
N VAL A 43 8.61 -2.58 1.83
CA VAL A 43 7.42 -2.42 0.99
C VAL A 43 6.20 -2.17 1.88
N LEU A 44 5.45 -1.13 1.55
CA LEU A 44 4.24 -0.73 2.25
C LEU A 44 3.01 -1.11 1.43
N VAL A 45 2.14 -1.96 1.97
CA VAL A 45 0.91 -2.43 1.29
C VAL A 45 -0.31 -2.15 2.16
N ARG A 46 -1.45 -1.82 1.55
CA ARG A 46 -2.70 -1.71 2.32
C ARG A 46 -3.03 -3.06 2.94
N ASP A 47 -3.43 -3.04 4.20
CA ASP A 47 -4.02 -4.21 4.83
C ASP A 47 -5.47 -4.34 4.35
N GLN A 48 -5.64 -4.97 3.18
CA GLN A 48 -6.95 -5.26 2.62
C GLN A 48 -7.43 -6.61 3.16
N PRO A 49 -8.70 -6.71 3.63
CA PRO A 49 -9.34 -8.00 3.83
C PRO A 49 -9.28 -8.81 2.52
N ILE A 50 -9.00 -10.11 2.61
CA ILE A 50 -8.84 -11.03 1.47
C ILE A 50 -10.02 -10.93 0.49
N GLU A 51 -11.21 -10.58 0.97
CA GLU A 51 -12.43 -10.38 0.19
C GLU A 51 -12.32 -9.27 -0.86
N GLN A 52 -11.55 -8.21 -0.62
CA GLN A 52 -11.35 -7.10 -1.58
C GLN A 52 -10.33 -7.46 -2.66
N LEU A 53 -9.30 -8.24 -2.33
CA LEU A 53 -8.33 -8.75 -3.30
C LEU A 53 -8.99 -9.69 -4.33
N ARG A 54 -9.94 -10.53 -3.89
CA ARG A 54 -10.72 -11.39 -4.78
C ARG A 54 -11.58 -10.59 -5.77
N LYS A 55 -12.22 -9.51 -5.31
CA LYS A 55 -13.05 -8.65 -6.19
C LYS A 55 -12.20 -7.94 -7.25
N ASN A 56 -11.05 -7.41 -6.87
CA ASN A 56 -10.15 -6.72 -7.80
C ASN A 56 -9.52 -7.69 -8.82
N ALA A 57 -9.15 -8.91 -8.40
CA ALA A 57 -8.64 -9.93 -9.32
C ALA A 57 -9.69 -10.37 -10.36
N VAL A 58 -10.96 -10.51 -9.95
CA VAL A 58 -12.06 -10.86 -10.86
C VAL A 58 -12.33 -9.74 -11.87
N GLU A 59 -12.27 -8.47 -11.46
CA GLU A 59 -12.40 -7.32 -12.37
C GLU A 59 -11.27 -7.24 -13.42
N ILE A 60 -10.04 -7.59 -13.05
CA ILE A 60 -8.91 -7.59 -14.00
C ILE A 60 -9.10 -8.68 -15.06
N VAL A 61 -9.45 -9.90 -14.63
CA VAL A 61 -9.69 -11.02 -15.56
C VAL A 61 -10.90 -10.77 -16.48
N THR A 62 -11.95 -10.12 -16.00
CA THR A 62 -13.11 -9.78 -16.85
C THR A 62 -12.81 -8.68 -17.87
N ARG A 63 -11.87 -7.77 -17.61
CA ARG A 63 -11.44 -6.76 -18.59
C ARG A 63 -10.53 -7.36 -19.67
N GLU A 64 -9.60 -8.23 -19.31
CA GLU A 64 -8.71 -8.91 -20.27
C GLU A 64 -9.44 -9.94 -21.16
N GLY A 65 -10.57 -10.47 -20.69
CA GLY A 65 -11.44 -11.37 -21.47
C GLY A 65 -12.30 -10.69 -22.54
N VAL A 66 -12.43 -9.35 -22.50
CA VAL A 66 -13.24 -8.58 -23.47
C VAL A 66 -12.40 -8.05 -24.63
N GLU A 67 -11.10 -7.84 -24.46
CA GLU A 67 -10.20 -7.38 -25.53
C GLU A 67 -9.73 -8.48 -26.50
N LYS A 68 -10.11 -9.74 -26.28
CA LYS A 68 -9.71 -10.89 -27.14
C LYS A 68 -10.85 -11.53 -27.94
N LYS A 69 -11.96 -10.84 -28.18
CA LYS A 69 -13.04 -11.32 -29.08
C LYS A 69 -13.30 -10.36 -30.23
#